data_AF-A0A918GES4-F1
#
_entry.id   AF-A0A918GES4-F1
#
_cell.length_a   1.000
_cell.length_b   1.000
_cell.length_c   1.000
_cell.angle_alpha   90.00
_cell.angle_beta   90.00
_cell.angle_gamma   90.00
#
_symmetry.space_group_name_H-M   'P 1'
#
loop_
_entity.id
_entity.type
_entity.pdbx_description
1 polymer ?
#
loop_
_entity_poly.entity_id
_entity_poly.type
_entity_poly.pdbx_seq_one_letter_code
_entity_poly.pdbx_strand_id
1 'polypeptide(L)'
;MGTFIRLALRRTLNQIRHVARVRPGRGGDLVVGVHRQVETDFGLLAPIALHTSAPAALAASWLMLRESLVAAGLVARSTKEAVAVGVSDRNRCPYCVEVHSATLAALTDVRSELDPVAEWARTGGGETAPFTCDEAPEHIGTAVAFHYLNRMASVFLTDSPLPPGLPDGARQVLGRAMRPHAGQAHRPGRALEFLPAAEPAADLGWAASNPVLSDAFARAYQAIDSLAVRMVPADVRAVVTDALDAWDGTPVGLSRAWAYDQAAALPHESFAAGVLALLTAKAPYQVDDTIVNDFRRGRPDAELVALTAWAALAAARRLGPGRARVPHAGNAECACSAHQPL
;
A
#
# COMPACT_ATOMS: atom_id res chain seq x y z
N MET A 1 12.67 28.59 0.57
CA MET A 1 12.80 27.34 -0.22
C MET A 1 11.61 26.38 -0.06
N GLY A 2 10.93 26.32 1.10
CA GLY A 2 9.86 25.34 1.38
C GLY A 2 8.56 25.44 0.54
N THR A 3 8.11 26.64 0.16
CA THR A 3 6.84 26.81 -0.57
C THR A 3 6.88 26.26 -2.00
N PHE A 4 8.00 26.46 -2.72
CA PHE A 4 8.17 25.96 -4.09
C PHE A 4 8.29 24.43 -4.15
N ILE A 5 8.99 23.83 -3.18
CA ILE A 5 9.08 22.36 -3.06
C ILE A 5 7.70 21.77 -2.76
N ARG A 6 6.94 22.36 -1.83
CA ARG A 6 5.57 21.93 -1.52
C ARG A 6 4.65 22.03 -2.75
N LEU A 7 4.77 23.11 -3.53
CA LEU A 7 4.02 23.26 -4.78
C LEU A 7 4.41 22.21 -5.82
N ALA A 8 5.70 21.88 -5.94
CA ALA A 8 6.18 20.84 -6.84
C ALA A 8 5.67 19.44 -6.42
N LEU A 9 5.73 19.11 -5.13
CA LEU A 9 5.20 17.83 -4.61
C LEU A 9 3.68 17.72 -4.78
N ARG A 10 2.94 18.82 -4.65
CA ARG A 10 1.50 18.87 -4.97
C ARG A 10 1.20 18.61 -6.45
N ARG A 11 2.12 18.89 -7.37
CA ARG A 11 1.93 18.58 -8.81
C ARG A 11 1.88 17.08 -9.07
N THR A 12 2.33 16.22 -8.15
CA THR A 12 2.17 14.77 -8.30
C THR A 12 0.71 14.33 -8.33
N LEU A 13 -0.23 15.15 -7.83
CA LEU A 13 -1.67 14.93 -8.04
C LEU A 13 -2.05 14.88 -9.53
N ASN A 14 -1.24 15.46 -10.42
CA ASN A 14 -1.44 15.37 -11.86
C ASN A 14 -1.19 13.97 -12.44
N GLN A 15 -0.57 13.09 -11.67
CA GLN A 15 -0.35 11.70 -12.04
C GLN A 15 -1.54 10.81 -11.74
N ILE A 16 -2.55 11.30 -10.98
CA ILE A 16 -3.77 10.55 -10.70
C ILE A 16 -4.61 10.44 -11.99
N ARG A 17 -4.95 9.20 -12.31
CA ARG A 17 -5.81 8.74 -13.41
C ARG A 17 -7.09 8.13 -12.83
N HIS A 18 -8.08 7.97 -13.70
CA HIS A 18 -9.36 7.30 -13.44
C HIS A 18 -10.27 7.93 -12.40
N VAL A 19 -9.79 8.68 -11.40
CA VAL A 19 -10.63 9.33 -10.38
C VAL A 19 -10.41 10.83 -10.36
N ALA A 20 -11.40 11.57 -9.86
CA ALA A 20 -11.37 13.00 -9.73
C ALA A 20 -10.24 13.45 -8.79
N ARG A 21 -9.46 14.42 -9.26
CA ARG A 21 -8.40 15.05 -8.48
C ARG A 21 -9.03 16.04 -7.51
N VAL A 22 -9.15 15.67 -6.24
CA VAL A 22 -9.63 16.60 -5.22
C VAL A 22 -8.50 17.54 -4.82
N ARG A 23 -8.77 18.85 -4.89
CA ARG A 23 -7.79 19.88 -4.50
C ARG A 23 -7.54 19.79 -2.98
N PRO A 24 -6.28 19.88 -2.52
CA PRO A 24 -5.98 19.93 -1.09
C PRO A 24 -6.78 21.04 -0.38
N GLY A 25 -7.38 20.73 0.76
CA GLY A 25 -8.24 21.65 1.52
C GLY A 25 -9.70 21.72 1.05
N ARG A 26 -10.12 20.87 0.11
CA ARG A 26 -11.53 20.64 -0.22
C ARG A 26 -11.94 19.22 0.19
N GLY A 27 -13.17 19.08 0.68
CA GLY A 27 -13.72 17.85 1.25
C GLY A 27 -14.25 18.08 2.66
N GLY A 28 -14.74 17.01 3.31
CA GLY A 28 -15.07 17.05 4.74
C GLY A 28 -13.82 17.07 5.62
N ASP A 29 -14.00 17.31 6.91
CA ASP A 29 -12.90 17.50 7.89
C ASP A 29 -11.90 16.35 7.91
N LEU A 30 -12.36 15.11 7.75
CA LEU A 30 -11.52 13.92 7.65
C LEU A 30 -10.53 14.01 6.47
N VAL A 31 -11.03 14.35 5.28
CA VAL A 31 -10.20 14.45 4.07
C VAL A 31 -9.15 15.55 4.23
N VAL A 32 -9.58 16.71 4.72
CA VAL A 32 -8.69 17.86 4.95
C VAL A 32 -7.64 17.54 6.00
N GLY A 33 -8.02 16.85 7.09
CA GLY A 33 -7.13 16.41 8.16
C GLY A 33 -6.06 15.44 7.66
N VAL A 34 -6.47 14.40 6.93
CA VAL A 34 -5.55 13.40 6.36
C VAL A 34 -4.59 14.05 5.36
N HIS A 35 -5.09 14.83 4.38
CA HIS A 35 -4.21 15.51 3.41
C HIS A 35 -3.18 16.40 4.09
N ARG A 36 -3.58 17.16 5.13
CA ARG A 36 -2.67 18.01 5.89
C ARG A 36 -1.58 17.21 6.59
N GLN A 37 -1.93 16.08 7.21
CA GLN A 37 -0.95 15.23 7.89
C GLN A 37 -0.01 14.54 6.89
N VAL A 38 -0.51 14.08 5.73
CA VAL A 38 0.32 13.54 4.64
C VAL A 38 1.33 14.57 4.14
N GLU A 39 0.90 15.81 3.88
CA GLU A 39 1.81 16.88 3.44
C GLU A 39 2.90 17.22 4.48
N THR A 40 2.56 17.09 5.76
CA THR A 40 3.47 17.41 6.86
C THR A 40 4.49 16.28 7.06
N ASP A 41 3.99 15.05 7.20
CA ASP A 41 4.80 13.91 7.66
C ASP A 41 5.49 13.19 6.50
N PHE A 42 4.85 13.12 5.33
CA PHE A 42 5.36 12.37 4.15
C PHE A 42 5.75 13.27 2.98
N GLY A 43 5.10 14.43 2.81
CA GLY A 43 5.42 15.42 1.77
C GLY A 43 4.82 15.13 0.39
N LEU A 44 4.50 13.87 0.06
CA LEU A 44 3.96 13.46 -1.24
C LEU A 44 2.50 13.00 -1.15
N LEU A 45 1.58 13.74 -1.78
CA LEU A 45 0.14 13.46 -1.65
C LEU A 45 -0.38 12.30 -2.51
N ALA A 46 0.08 12.16 -3.76
CA ALA A 46 -0.64 11.37 -4.77
C ALA A 46 -0.94 9.91 -4.41
N PRO A 47 -0.01 9.12 -3.83
CA PRO A 47 -0.28 7.73 -3.43
C PRO A 47 -1.41 7.57 -2.41
N ILE A 48 -1.67 8.61 -1.61
CA ILE A 48 -2.74 8.61 -0.61
C ILE A 48 -3.97 9.33 -1.16
N ALA A 49 -3.80 10.48 -1.78
CA ALA A 49 -4.89 11.33 -2.30
C ALA A 49 -5.70 10.68 -3.42
N LEU A 50 -5.20 9.62 -4.09
CA LEU A 50 -5.99 8.83 -5.04
C LEU A 50 -7.27 8.23 -4.40
N HIS A 51 -7.29 8.06 -3.07
CA HIS A 51 -8.42 7.49 -2.35
C HIS A 51 -9.50 8.52 -1.97
N THR A 52 -9.35 9.80 -2.36
CA THR A 52 -10.15 10.89 -1.77
C THR A 52 -11.67 10.74 -1.98
N SER A 53 -12.12 10.06 -3.04
CA SER A 53 -13.54 9.76 -3.27
C SER A 53 -14.13 8.79 -2.24
N ALA A 54 -13.30 8.06 -1.49
CA ALA A 54 -13.70 7.18 -0.40
C ALA A 54 -12.93 7.55 0.89
N PRO A 55 -13.44 8.51 1.71
CA PRO A 55 -12.71 9.04 2.87
C PRO A 55 -12.23 7.99 3.89
N ALA A 56 -12.98 6.90 4.07
CA ALA A 56 -12.56 5.80 4.93
C ALA A 56 -11.32 5.08 4.38
N ALA A 57 -11.25 4.83 3.06
CA ALA A 57 -10.07 4.25 2.41
C ALA A 57 -8.88 5.24 2.38
N LEU A 58 -9.16 6.53 2.26
CA LEU A 58 -8.15 7.59 2.38
C LEU A 58 -7.49 7.56 3.76
N ALA A 59 -8.29 7.53 4.83
CA ALA A 59 -7.75 7.43 6.18
C ALA A 59 -7.02 6.10 6.40
N ALA A 60 -7.61 4.97 6.01
CA ALA A 60 -7.03 3.64 6.18
C ALA A 60 -5.65 3.51 5.49
N SER A 61 -5.54 3.96 4.23
CA SER A 61 -4.27 3.95 3.50
C SER A 61 -3.21 4.82 4.16
N TRP A 62 -3.61 5.95 4.74
CA TRP A 62 -2.71 6.82 5.48
C TRP A 62 -2.27 6.22 6.82
N LEU A 63 -3.18 5.62 7.61
CA LEU A 63 -2.82 4.96 8.86
C LEU A 63 -1.78 3.86 8.62
N MET A 64 -2.00 3.00 7.63
CA MET A 64 -1.05 1.94 7.26
C MET A 64 0.31 2.53 6.88
N LEU A 65 0.36 3.46 5.93
CA LEU A 65 1.62 4.06 5.48
C LEU A 65 2.35 4.80 6.60
N ARG A 66 1.62 5.64 7.35
CA ARG A 66 2.21 6.51 8.35
C ARG A 66 2.81 5.70 9.47
N GLU A 67 2.05 4.80 10.07
CA GLU A 67 2.52 4.10 11.25
C GLU A 67 3.58 3.04 10.90
N SER A 68 3.51 2.41 9.72
CA SER A 68 4.50 1.42 9.30
C SER A 68 5.81 2.04 8.81
N LEU A 69 5.74 3.09 7.99
CA LEU A 69 6.90 3.66 7.30
C LEU A 69 7.39 4.96 7.96
N VAL A 70 6.48 5.87 8.35
CA VAL A 70 6.77 7.28 8.71
C VAL A 70 7.03 7.51 10.19
N ALA A 71 6.26 6.85 11.04
CA ALA A 71 6.44 6.95 12.47
C ALA A 71 7.81 6.39 12.89
N ALA A 72 8.42 7.07 13.86
CA ALA A 72 9.63 6.60 14.51
C ALA A 72 9.35 5.28 15.25
N GLY A 73 10.32 4.37 15.27
CA GLY A 73 10.22 3.08 15.92
C GLY A 73 11.60 2.49 16.16
N LEU A 74 11.66 1.17 16.37
CA LEU A 74 12.90 0.41 16.49
C LEU A 74 13.66 0.38 15.17
N VAL A 75 12.95 0.38 14.04
CA VAL A 75 13.56 0.25 12.71
C VAL A 75 13.76 1.63 12.09
N ALA A 76 14.98 1.90 11.63
CA ALA A 76 15.32 3.16 10.97
C ALA A 76 14.49 3.38 9.69
N ARG A 77 14.16 4.64 9.39
CA ARG A 77 13.40 5.01 8.17
C ARG A 77 14.06 4.48 6.89
N SER A 78 15.39 4.52 6.78
CA SER A 78 16.13 3.98 5.63
C SER A 78 15.90 2.48 5.43
N THR A 79 15.88 1.70 6.51
CA THR A 79 15.60 0.25 6.45
C THR A 79 14.16 -0.02 6.00
N LYS A 80 13.19 0.76 6.50
CA LYS A 80 11.79 0.66 6.04
C LYS A 80 11.64 1.06 4.56
N GLU A 81 12.36 2.08 4.10
CA GLU A 81 12.43 2.45 2.68
C GLU A 81 13.03 1.32 1.81
N ALA A 82 14.01 0.58 2.31
CA ALA A 82 14.56 -0.59 1.61
C ALA A 82 13.52 -1.72 1.45
N VAL A 83 12.70 -1.99 2.47
CA VAL A 83 11.53 -2.89 2.36
C VAL A 83 10.56 -2.38 1.30
N ALA A 84 10.21 -1.09 1.36
CA ALA A 84 9.29 -0.46 0.40
C ALA A 84 9.77 -0.61 -1.04
N VAL A 85 11.07 -0.40 -1.30
CA VAL A 85 11.68 -0.61 -2.62
C VAL A 85 11.60 -2.08 -3.04
N GLY A 86 11.97 -3.02 -2.18
CA GLY A 86 11.93 -4.46 -2.48
C GLY A 86 10.52 -4.95 -2.82
N VAL A 87 9.53 -4.58 -2.02
CA VAL A 87 8.12 -4.94 -2.29
C VAL A 87 7.60 -4.25 -3.57
N SER A 88 7.98 -2.99 -3.82
CA SER A 88 7.58 -2.27 -5.03
C SER A 88 8.16 -2.88 -6.30
N ASP A 89 9.40 -3.36 -6.25
CA ASP A 89 10.05 -4.09 -7.33
C ASP A 89 9.33 -5.42 -7.60
N ARG A 90 9.06 -6.21 -6.55
CA ARG A 90 8.28 -7.45 -6.62
C ARG A 90 6.91 -7.23 -7.27
N ASN A 91 6.21 -6.19 -6.85
CA ASN A 91 4.87 -5.86 -7.35
C ASN A 91 4.89 -5.17 -8.72
N ARG A 92 6.08 -4.90 -9.30
CA ARG A 92 6.27 -4.19 -10.57
C ARG A 92 5.60 -2.81 -10.58
N CYS A 93 5.79 -2.04 -9.51
CA CYS A 93 5.20 -0.71 -9.34
C CYS A 93 6.26 0.39 -9.57
N PRO A 94 6.45 0.87 -10.81
CA PRO A 94 7.53 1.80 -11.15
C PRO A 94 7.44 3.12 -10.37
N TYR A 95 6.22 3.64 -10.14
CA TYR A 95 6.00 4.87 -9.40
C TYR A 95 6.59 4.77 -7.98
N CYS A 96 6.27 3.69 -7.27
CA CYS A 96 6.75 3.48 -5.91
C CYS A 96 8.25 3.16 -5.89
N VAL A 97 8.77 2.37 -6.84
CA VAL A 97 10.21 2.15 -6.97
C VAL A 97 10.96 3.48 -7.10
N GLU A 98 10.47 4.40 -7.93
CA GLU A 98 11.13 5.69 -8.15
C GLU A 98 11.09 6.59 -6.90
N VAL A 99 9.93 6.76 -6.26
CA VAL A 99 9.79 7.58 -5.04
C VAL A 99 10.66 7.04 -3.90
N HIS A 100 10.58 5.73 -3.65
CA HIS A 100 11.22 5.13 -2.48
C HIS A 100 12.72 4.93 -2.68
N SER A 101 13.18 4.64 -3.91
CA SER A 101 14.62 4.60 -4.21
C SER A 101 15.25 6.00 -4.12
N ALA A 102 14.57 7.03 -4.62
CA ALA A 102 15.06 8.41 -4.50
C ALA A 102 15.12 8.88 -3.04
N THR A 103 14.12 8.50 -2.22
CA THR A 103 14.10 8.82 -0.79
C THR A 103 15.19 8.07 -0.03
N LEU A 104 15.34 6.78 -0.28
CA LEU A 104 16.39 5.95 0.32
C LEU A 104 17.79 6.51 0.02
N ALA A 105 18.07 6.84 -1.24
CA ALA A 105 19.35 7.41 -1.66
C ALA A 105 19.64 8.79 -1.03
N ALA A 106 18.61 9.50 -0.56
CA ALA A 106 18.78 10.78 0.15
C ALA A 106 18.98 10.63 1.67
N LEU A 107 18.69 9.45 2.22
CA LEU A 107 18.80 9.14 3.65
C LEU A 107 20.12 8.47 4.02
N THR A 108 20.70 7.67 3.12
CA THR A 108 21.94 6.93 3.39
C THR A 108 22.77 6.73 2.13
N ASP A 109 24.09 6.78 2.31
CA ASP A 109 25.07 6.42 1.28
C ASP A 109 25.46 4.94 1.35
N VAL A 110 25.12 4.23 2.44
CA VAL A 110 25.54 2.85 2.73
C VAL A 110 24.42 1.86 2.37
N ARG A 111 24.12 1.74 1.07
CA ARG A 111 23.01 0.90 0.59
C ARG A 111 23.24 -0.60 0.79
N SER A 112 24.48 -1.06 0.75
CA SER A 112 24.85 -2.47 0.81
C SER A 112 24.40 -3.16 2.11
N GLU A 113 24.34 -2.44 3.23
CA GLU A 113 23.89 -2.98 4.52
C GLU A 113 22.37 -3.26 4.53
N LEU A 114 21.61 -2.64 3.63
CA LEU A 114 20.16 -2.79 3.52
C LEU A 114 19.75 -3.83 2.47
N ASP A 115 20.71 -4.33 1.69
CA ASP A 115 20.46 -5.32 0.63
C ASP A 115 19.77 -6.59 1.14
N PRO A 116 20.12 -7.17 2.31
CA PRO A 116 19.42 -8.36 2.81
C PRO A 116 17.92 -8.13 3.04
N VAL A 117 17.55 -6.99 3.63
CA VAL A 117 16.15 -6.63 3.91
C VAL A 117 15.39 -6.32 2.63
N ALA A 118 16.03 -5.63 1.68
CA ALA A 118 15.44 -5.36 0.37
C ALA A 118 15.22 -6.65 -0.43
N GLU A 119 16.17 -7.59 -0.39
CA GLU A 119 16.07 -8.90 -1.06
C GLU A 119 15.00 -9.78 -0.42
N TRP A 120 14.92 -9.81 0.91
CA TRP A 120 13.83 -10.46 1.65
C TRP A 120 12.47 -9.97 1.17
N ALA A 121 12.29 -8.65 1.08
CA ALA A 121 11.05 -8.05 0.59
C ALA A 121 10.77 -8.39 -0.88
N ARG A 122 11.79 -8.33 -1.74
CA ARG A 122 11.69 -8.63 -3.18
C ARG A 122 11.28 -10.08 -3.45
N THR A 123 11.84 -11.01 -2.70
CA THR A 123 11.58 -12.46 -2.85
C THR A 123 10.30 -12.92 -2.17
N GLY A 124 9.64 -12.06 -1.38
CA GLY A 124 8.36 -12.38 -0.73
C GLY A 124 8.54 -13.08 0.62
N GLY A 125 9.60 -12.73 1.33
CA GLY A 125 9.86 -13.18 2.70
C GLY A 125 11.03 -14.18 2.83
N GLY A 126 11.46 -14.83 1.75
CA GLY A 126 12.48 -15.89 1.84
C GLY A 126 12.19 -16.95 2.91
N GLU A 127 13.18 -17.78 3.24
CA GLU A 127 13.04 -18.77 4.32
C GLU A 127 13.35 -18.17 5.70
N THR A 128 14.31 -17.23 5.76
CA THR A 128 14.79 -16.61 7.00
C THR A 128 14.73 -15.10 6.89
N ALA A 129 14.10 -14.45 7.87
CA ALA A 129 14.04 -12.99 7.94
C ALA A 129 15.39 -12.38 8.38
N PRO A 130 15.88 -11.31 7.75
CA PRO A 130 17.12 -10.63 8.12
C PRO A 130 16.94 -9.61 9.26
N PHE A 131 15.96 -9.83 10.15
CA PHE A 131 15.60 -8.95 11.26
C PHE A 131 15.12 -9.76 12.46
N THR A 132 15.12 -9.15 13.64
CA THR A 132 14.71 -9.78 14.89
C THR A 132 13.18 -9.79 15.07
N CYS A 133 12.69 -10.58 16.03
CA CYS A 133 11.27 -10.57 16.41
C CYS A 133 10.74 -9.21 16.87
N ASP A 134 11.57 -8.42 17.56
CA ASP A 134 11.18 -7.08 18.02
C ASP A 134 11.02 -6.10 16.86
N GLU A 135 11.83 -6.27 15.81
CA GLU A 135 11.79 -5.45 14.59
C GLU A 135 10.74 -5.94 13.56
N ALA A 136 10.24 -7.16 13.72
CA ALA A 136 9.35 -7.81 12.75
C ALA A 136 8.07 -7.01 12.45
N PRO A 137 7.34 -6.43 13.45
CA PRO A 137 6.14 -5.65 13.17
C PRO A 137 6.37 -4.48 12.20
N GLU A 138 7.51 -3.79 12.31
CA GLU A 138 7.81 -2.62 11.48
C GLU A 138 8.20 -3.00 10.05
N HIS A 139 8.94 -4.10 9.88
CA HIS A 139 9.28 -4.65 8.57
C HIS A 139 8.05 -5.22 7.86
N ILE A 140 7.30 -6.08 8.54
CA ILE A 140 6.11 -6.73 7.99
C ILE A 140 5.01 -5.69 7.73
N GLY A 141 4.77 -4.77 8.65
CA GLY A 141 3.80 -3.69 8.45
C GLY A 141 4.13 -2.84 7.23
N THR A 142 5.42 -2.56 7.01
CA THR A 142 5.86 -1.88 5.78
C THR A 142 5.58 -2.74 4.56
N ALA A 143 5.90 -4.04 4.57
CA ALA A 143 5.62 -4.92 3.45
C ALA A 143 4.12 -5.00 3.11
N VAL A 144 3.25 -5.16 4.12
CA VAL A 144 1.77 -5.16 3.96
C VAL A 144 1.31 -3.83 3.35
N ALA A 145 1.73 -2.69 3.91
CA ALA A 145 1.35 -1.38 3.41
C ALA A 145 1.75 -1.19 1.94
N PHE A 146 2.92 -1.70 1.52
CA PHE A 146 3.38 -1.59 0.14
C PHE A 146 2.70 -2.57 -0.81
N HIS A 147 2.37 -3.80 -0.38
CA HIS A 147 1.51 -4.66 -1.19
C HIS A 147 0.15 -4.02 -1.48
N TYR A 148 -0.41 -3.27 -0.52
CA TYR A 148 -1.62 -2.50 -0.73
C TYR A 148 -1.38 -1.30 -1.67
N LEU A 149 -0.45 -0.40 -1.31
CA LEU A 149 -0.22 0.85 -2.01
C LEU A 149 0.29 0.65 -3.44
N ASN A 150 1.11 -0.36 -3.70
CA ASN A 150 1.60 -0.64 -5.05
C ASN A 150 0.46 -0.99 -6.00
N ARG A 151 -0.53 -1.78 -5.55
CA ARG A 151 -1.70 -2.13 -6.35
C ARG A 151 -2.53 -0.90 -6.67
N MET A 152 -2.79 -0.08 -5.66
CA MET A 152 -3.50 1.19 -5.83
C MET A 152 -2.74 2.16 -6.75
N ALA A 153 -1.42 2.27 -6.59
CA ALA A 153 -0.59 3.11 -7.44
C ALA A 153 -0.58 2.62 -8.89
N SER A 154 -0.44 1.31 -9.12
CA SER A 154 -0.47 0.74 -10.47
C SER A 154 -1.79 0.98 -11.19
N VAL A 155 -2.92 0.93 -10.47
CA VAL A 155 -4.24 1.24 -11.05
C VAL A 155 -4.41 2.75 -11.30
N PHE A 156 -4.08 3.60 -10.32
CA PHE A 156 -4.52 5.00 -10.32
C PHE A 156 -3.44 6.03 -10.64
N LEU A 157 -2.16 5.67 -10.70
CA LEU A 157 -1.07 6.59 -10.99
C LEU A 157 -0.44 6.26 -12.34
N THR A 158 0.21 7.25 -12.95
CA THR A 158 1.17 7.01 -14.02
C THR A 158 2.43 6.32 -13.46
N ASP A 159 3.32 5.88 -14.35
CA ASP A 159 4.50 5.11 -13.93
C ASP A 159 5.55 5.93 -13.15
N SER A 160 5.43 7.26 -13.13
CA SER A 160 6.41 8.13 -12.48
C SER A 160 5.74 9.30 -11.74
N PRO A 161 6.24 9.69 -10.55
CA PRO A 161 5.87 10.95 -9.90
C PRO A 161 6.34 12.17 -10.70
N LEU A 162 7.32 11.98 -11.57
CA LEU A 162 7.97 13.03 -12.36
C LEU A 162 7.28 13.20 -13.72
N PRO A 163 7.11 14.43 -14.20
CA PRO A 163 6.70 14.68 -15.58
C PRO A 163 7.64 14.03 -16.61
N PRO A 164 7.11 13.60 -17.76
CA PRO A 164 7.95 13.09 -18.85
C PRO A 164 8.89 14.18 -19.39
N GLY A 165 10.07 13.78 -19.88
CA GLY A 165 11.05 14.69 -20.49
C GLY A 165 11.92 15.49 -19.51
N LEU A 166 11.93 15.11 -18.22
CA LEU A 166 12.88 15.67 -17.26
C LEU A 166 14.30 15.11 -17.44
N PRO A 167 15.35 15.88 -17.08
CA PRO A 167 16.74 15.47 -17.22
C PRO A 167 17.14 14.40 -16.18
N ASP A 168 18.27 13.73 -16.42
CA ASP A 168 18.81 12.60 -15.62
C ASP A 168 18.97 12.91 -14.11
N GLY A 169 19.03 14.19 -13.73
CA GLY A 169 19.14 14.66 -12.34
C GLY A 169 17.83 14.72 -11.54
N ALA A 170 16.68 14.45 -12.17
CA ALA A 170 15.37 14.69 -11.57
C ALA A 170 15.08 13.80 -10.36
N ARG A 171 15.61 12.57 -10.34
CA ARG A 171 15.48 11.64 -9.19
C ARG A 171 16.23 12.14 -7.97
N GLN A 172 17.42 12.71 -8.14
CA GLN A 172 18.18 13.30 -7.04
C GLN A 172 17.47 14.52 -6.47
N VAL A 173 16.82 15.32 -7.33
CA VAL A 173 15.99 16.45 -6.90
C VAL A 173 14.78 15.97 -6.08
N LEU A 174 14.10 14.91 -6.54
CA LEU A 174 13.01 14.28 -5.79
C LEU A 174 13.50 13.81 -4.41
N GLY A 175 14.61 13.07 -4.34
CA GLY A 175 15.19 12.62 -3.07
C GLY A 175 15.52 13.78 -2.12
N ARG A 176 16.15 14.84 -2.63
CA ARG A 176 16.44 16.07 -1.86
C ARG A 176 15.17 16.76 -1.35
N ALA A 177 14.09 16.75 -2.12
CA ALA A 177 12.80 17.29 -1.71
C ALA A 177 12.14 16.45 -0.60
N MET A 178 12.34 15.13 -0.61
CA MET A 178 11.81 14.20 0.39
C MET A 178 12.62 14.18 1.70
N ARG A 179 13.94 14.45 1.64
CA ARG A 179 14.85 14.36 2.79
C ARG A 179 14.37 15.05 4.09
N PRO A 180 13.81 16.28 4.07
CA PRO A 180 13.34 16.92 5.30
C PRO A 180 12.21 16.16 5.99
N HIS A 181 11.30 15.57 5.21
CA HIS A 181 10.17 14.81 5.73
C HIS A 181 10.62 13.43 6.24
N ALA A 182 11.49 12.77 5.48
CA ALA A 182 11.98 11.43 5.79
C ALA A 182 13.03 11.40 6.92
N GLY A 183 13.78 12.48 7.12
CA GLY A 183 14.76 12.59 8.21
C GLY A 183 14.18 13.04 9.54
N GLN A 184 12.91 13.45 9.58
CA GLN A 184 12.24 13.89 10.80
C GLN A 184 11.66 12.69 11.57
N ALA A 185 11.92 12.64 12.87
CA ALA A 185 11.27 11.66 13.75
C ALA A 185 9.82 12.07 14.02
N HIS A 186 8.87 11.27 13.54
CA HIS A 186 7.43 11.50 13.74
C HIS A 186 6.91 10.62 14.87
N ARG A 187 6.15 11.21 15.81
CA ARG A 187 5.58 10.45 16.93
C ARG A 187 4.57 9.41 16.41
N PRO A 188 4.64 8.14 16.86
CA PRO A 188 3.64 7.12 16.56
C PRO A 188 2.24 7.48 17.07
N GLY A 189 1.22 6.97 16.39
CA GLY A 189 -0.17 6.99 16.81
C GLY A 189 -0.95 8.27 16.47
N ARG A 190 -0.31 9.25 15.81
CA ARG A 190 -0.97 10.54 15.49
C ARG A 190 -2.00 10.44 14.37
N ALA A 191 -2.02 9.35 13.59
CA ALA A 191 -3.08 9.12 12.60
C ALA A 191 -4.28 8.36 13.17
N LEU A 192 -4.18 7.74 14.35
CA LEU A 192 -5.21 6.84 14.87
C LEU A 192 -6.57 7.51 15.06
N GLU A 193 -6.59 8.82 15.31
CA GLU A 193 -7.82 9.60 15.49
C GLU A 193 -8.69 9.70 14.22
N PHE A 194 -8.14 9.43 13.03
CA PHE A 194 -8.89 9.53 11.79
C PHE A 194 -9.88 8.38 11.54
N LEU A 195 -9.76 7.28 12.28
CA LEU A 195 -10.66 6.13 12.18
C LEU A 195 -11.09 5.66 13.57
N PRO A 196 -12.31 5.13 13.72
CA PRO A 196 -12.77 4.54 14.98
C PRO A 196 -11.88 3.35 15.37
N ALA A 197 -11.78 3.07 16.67
CA ALA A 197 -11.06 1.90 17.18
C ALA A 197 -11.70 0.61 16.65
N ALA A 198 -10.86 -0.40 16.42
CA ALA A 198 -11.30 -1.69 15.93
C ALA A 198 -10.48 -2.80 16.61
N GLU A 199 -11.12 -3.95 16.79
CA GLU A 199 -10.43 -5.15 17.29
C GLU A 199 -9.46 -5.69 16.23
N PRO A 200 -8.24 -6.12 16.61
CA PRO A 200 -7.31 -6.72 15.67
C PRO A 200 -7.87 -8.00 15.04
N ALA A 201 -7.79 -8.09 13.71
CA ALA A 201 -8.08 -9.31 12.98
C ALA A 201 -7.06 -10.42 13.30
N ALA A 202 -7.44 -11.69 13.14
CA ALA A 202 -6.58 -12.83 13.45
C ALA A 202 -5.26 -12.82 12.65
N ASP A 203 -5.30 -12.32 11.41
CA ASP A 203 -4.14 -12.20 10.51
C ASP A 203 -3.24 -10.98 10.81
N LEU A 204 -3.49 -10.25 11.90
CA LEU A 204 -2.61 -9.20 12.44
C LEU A 204 -1.67 -9.68 13.56
N GLY A 205 -1.54 -10.99 13.78
CA GLY A 205 -0.64 -11.55 14.80
C GLY A 205 0.81 -11.05 14.69
N TRP A 206 1.29 -10.76 13.49
CA TRP A 206 2.62 -10.19 13.23
C TRP A 206 2.83 -8.79 13.84
N ALA A 207 1.76 -8.06 14.17
CA ALA A 207 1.82 -6.73 14.76
C ALA A 207 1.66 -6.73 16.29
N ALA A 208 1.39 -7.88 16.92
CA ALA A 208 0.93 -7.96 18.31
C ALA A 208 1.90 -7.35 19.33
N SER A 209 3.22 -7.42 19.09
CA SER A 209 4.23 -6.82 19.97
C SER A 209 4.37 -5.30 19.82
N ASN A 210 3.71 -4.69 18.82
CA ASN A 210 3.69 -3.24 18.60
C ASN A 210 2.24 -2.71 18.64
N PRO A 211 1.76 -2.22 19.80
CA PRO A 211 0.36 -1.84 19.99
C PRO A 211 -0.13 -0.74 19.04
N VAL A 212 0.75 0.22 18.68
CA VAL A 212 0.36 1.33 17.79
C VAL A 212 0.18 0.83 16.35
N LEU A 213 1.07 -0.04 15.88
CA LEU A 213 0.93 -0.69 14.57
C LEU A 213 -0.30 -1.59 14.52
N SER A 214 -0.47 -2.42 15.55
CA SER A 214 -1.63 -3.31 15.64
C SER A 214 -2.95 -2.52 15.58
N ASP A 215 -3.08 -1.44 16.36
CA ASP A 215 -4.26 -0.56 16.35
C ASP A 215 -4.43 0.12 14.98
N ALA A 216 -3.36 0.67 14.39
CA ALA A 216 -3.45 1.33 13.09
C ALA A 216 -3.96 0.41 11.97
N PHE A 217 -3.44 -0.82 11.91
CA PHE A 217 -3.84 -1.79 10.91
C PHE A 217 -5.22 -2.37 11.19
N ALA A 218 -5.59 -2.61 12.45
CA ALA A 218 -6.95 -3.04 12.82
C ALA A 218 -8.00 -2.03 12.35
N ARG A 219 -7.77 -0.73 12.61
CA ARG A 219 -8.65 0.36 12.15
C ARG A 219 -8.74 0.42 10.63
N ALA A 220 -7.60 0.31 9.95
CA ALA A 220 -7.54 0.34 8.50
C ALA A 220 -8.29 -0.84 7.86
N TYR A 221 -8.11 -2.05 8.40
CA TYR A 221 -8.77 -3.27 7.92
C TYR A 221 -10.28 -3.15 8.10
N GLN A 222 -10.73 -2.81 9.31
CA GLN A 222 -12.15 -2.62 9.59
C GLN A 222 -12.79 -1.57 8.67
N ALA A 223 -12.11 -0.46 8.42
CA ALA A 223 -12.62 0.62 7.57
C ALA A 223 -12.80 0.16 6.11
N ILE A 224 -11.81 -0.53 5.55
CA ILE A 224 -11.86 -1.03 4.16
C ILE A 224 -12.85 -2.19 4.03
N ASP A 225 -12.87 -3.14 4.98
CA ASP A 225 -13.80 -4.28 4.95
C ASP A 225 -15.25 -3.80 5.10
N SER A 226 -15.52 -2.84 5.99
CA SER A 226 -16.85 -2.25 6.14
C SER A 226 -17.29 -1.51 4.87
N LEU A 227 -16.36 -0.85 4.18
CA LEU A 227 -16.62 -0.19 2.91
C LEU A 227 -16.96 -1.22 1.83
N ALA A 228 -16.21 -2.32 1.76
CA ALA A 228 -16.42 -3.41 0.82
C ALA A 228 -17.78 -4.09 1.02
N VAL A 229 -18.18 -4.37 2.27
CA VAL A 229 -19.50 -4.96 2.58
C VAL A 229 -20.64 -4.11 2.02
N ARG A 230 -20.50 -2.78 2.00
CA ARG A 230 -21.54 -1.86 1.50
C ARG A 230 -21.50 -1.65 0.00
N MET A 231 -20.33 -1.75 -0.64
CA MET A 231 -20.12 -1.25 -2.01
C MET A 231 -19.63 -2.31 -3.00
N VAL A 232 -19.23 -3.49 -2.53
CA VAL A 232 -18.74 -4.58 -3.37
C VAL A 232 -19.72 -5.75 -3.29
N PRO A 233 -20.25 -6.23 -4.44
CA PRO A 233 -21.13 -7.38 -4.50
C PRO A 233 -20.55 -8.60 -3.77
N ALA A 234 -21.40 -9.33 -3.04
CA ALA A 234 -20.95 -10.43 -2.17
C ALA A 234 -20.36 -11.62 -2.94
N ASP A 235 -20.89 -11.89 -4.13
CA ASP A 235 -20.38 -12.86 -5.10
C ASP A 235 -18.98 -12.50 -5.60
N VAL A 236 -18.73 -11.22 -5.92
CA VAL A 236 -17.39 -10.71 -6.27
C VAL A 236 -16.43 -10.90 -5.11
N ARG A 237 -16.88 -10.62 -3.87
CA ARG A 237 -16.05 -10.81 -2.69
C ARG A 237 -15.66 -12.27 -2.50
N ALA A 238 -16.61 -13.19 -2.64
CA ALA A 238 -16.35 -14.62 -2.54
C ALA A 238 -15.35 -15.11 -3.60
N VAL A 239 -15.58 -14.79 -4.89
CA VAL A 239 -14.69 -15.23 -5.99
C VAL A 239 -13.26 -14.74 -5.80
N VAL A 240 -13.06 -13.48 -5.38
CA VAL A 240 -11.72 -12.93 -5.18
C VAL A 240 -11.05 -13.53 -3.94
N THR A 241 -11.78 -13.75 -2.85
CA THR A 241 -11.26 -14.44 -1.67
C THR A 241 -10.81 -15.86 -2.03
N ASP A 242 -11.66 -16.65 -2.68
CA ASP A 242 -11.33 -18.02 -3.11
C ASP A 242 -10.11 -18.04 -4.05
N ALA A 243 -10.07 -17.09 -5.00
CA ALA A 243 -8.95 -16.96 -5.93
C ALA A 243 -7.64 -16.56 -5.25
N LEU A 244 -7.70 -15.78 -4.16
CA LEU A 244 -6.55 -15.45 -3.35
C LEU A 244 -6.14 -16.63 -2.47
N ASP A 245 -7.09 -17.38 -1.91
CA ASP A 245 -6.80 -18.54 -1.07
C ASP A 245 -6.10 -19.67 -1.83
N ALA A 246 -6.40 -19.83 -3.11
CA ALA A 246 -5.68 -20.72 -4.02
C ALA A 246 -4.36 -20.15 -4.56
N TRP A 247 -4.09 -18.86 -4.36
CA TRP A 247 -2.91 -18.19 -4.92
C TRP A 247 -1.73 -18.19 -3.95
N ASP A 248 -0.56 -18.57 -4.46
CA ASP A 248 0.69 -18.63 -3.70
C ASP A 248 1.53 -17.36 -3.78
N GLY A 249 1.09 -16.36 -4.55
CA GLY A 249 1.80 -15.10 -4.79
C GLY A 249 2.62 -15.08 -6.08
N THR A 250 2.61 -16.16 -6.89
CA THR A 250 3.35 -16.22 -8.15
C THR A 250 2.71 -15.37 -9.25
N PRO A 251 3.50 -14.84 -10.22
CA PRO A 251 2.94 -14.09 -11.33
C PRO A 251 1.96 -14.92 -12.18
N VAL A 252 0.78 -14.37 -12.45
CA VAL A 252 -0.33 -15.01 -13.20
C VAL A 252 -0.17 -15.01 -14.72
N GLY A 253 1.02 -14.67 -15.24
CA GLY A 253 1.31 -14.59 -16.67
C GLY A 253 0.98 -13.23 -17.31
N LEU A 254 1.13 -13.14 -18.65
CA LEU A 254 0.96 -11.90 -19.42
C LEU A 254 -0.48 -11.67 -19.92
N SER A 255 -1.29 -12.72 -20.00
CA SER A 255 -2.69 -12.64 -20.44
C SER A 255 -3.62 -12.26 -19.28
N ARG A 256 -4.81 -11.74 -19.62
CA ARG A 256 -5.94 -11.52 -18.71
C ARG A 256 -6.94 -12.70 -18.68
N ALA A 257 -6.73 -13.73 -19.51
CA ALA A 257 -7.64 -14.87 -19.65
C ALA A 257 -8.02 -15.51 -18.30
N TRP A 258 -7.03 -15.72 -17.43
CA TRP A 258 -7.25 -16.27 -16.09
C TRP A 258 -8.26 -15.45 -15.26
N ALA A 259 -8.29 -14.12 -15.41
CA ALA A 259 -9.20 -13.25 -14.67
C ALA A 259 -10.62 -13.37 -15.23
N TYR A 260 -10.76 -13.48 -16.55
CA TYR A 260 -12.06 -13.73 -17.19
C TYR A 260 -12.60 -15.11 -16.85
N ASP A 261 -11.76 -16.15 -16.87
CA ASP A 261 -12.15 -17.52 -16.54
C ASP A 261 -12.60 -17.63 -15.08
N GLN A 262 -11.89 -17.00 -14.15
CA GLN A 262 -12.28 -16.95 -12.73
C GLN A 262 -13.55 -16.13 -12.49
N ALA A 263 -13.76 -15.06 -13.27
CA ALA A 263 -14.98 -14.26 -13.19
C ALA A 263 -16.17 -14.87 -13.95
N ALA A 264 -15.97 -15.92 -14.76
CA ALA A 264 -17.00 -16.45 -15.67
C ALA A 264 -18.23 -17.02 -14.94
N ALA A 265 -18.08 -17.44 -13.69
CA ALA A 265 -19.17 -17.93 -12.84
C ALA A 265 -20.00 -16.80 -12.21
N LEU A 266 -19.54 -15.54 -12.30
CA LEU A 266 -20.29 -14.39 -11.76
C LEU A 266 -21.49 -14.04 -12.65
N PRO A 267 -22.58 -13.53 -12.06
CA PRO A 267 -23.63 -12.85 -12.79
C PRO A 267 -23.09 -11.77 -13.72
N HIS A 268 -23.78 -11.53 -14.83
CA HIS A 268 -23.34 -10.58 -15.86
C HIS A 268 -23.11 -9.16 -15.29
N GLU A 269 -23.92 -8.73 -14.32
CA GLU A 269 -23.79 -7.45 -13.61
C GLU A 269 -22.53 -7.34 -12.73
N SER A 270 -22.03 -8.48 -12.24
CA SER A 270 -20.88 -8.59 -11.35
C SER A 270 -19.58 -8.90 -12.10
N PHE A 271 -19.66 -9.42 -13.33
CA PHE A 271 -18.50 -9.86 -14.11
C PHE A 271 -17.39 -8.80 -14.20
N ALA A 272 -17.72 -7.57 -14.60
CA ALA A 272 -16.72 -6.50 -14.74
C ALA A 272 -16.08 -6.11 -13.39
N ALA A 273 -16.84 -6.17 -12.29
CA ALA A 273 -16.32 -5.93 -10.95
C ALA A 273 -15.38 -7.07 -10.50
N GLY A 274 -15.74 -8.32 -10.79
CA GLY A 274 -14.90 -9.49 -10.57
C GLY A 274 -13.57 -9.41 -11.30
N VAL A 275 -13.60 -9.13 -12.61
CA VAL A 275 -12.38 -8.97 -13.42
C VAL A 275 -11.49 -7.88 -12.87
N LEU A 276 -12.04 -6.69 -12.60
CA LEU A 276 -11.26 -5.57 -12.07
C LEU A 276 -10.66 -5.88 -10.69
N ALA A 277 -11.41 -6.52 -9.79
CA ALA A 277 -10.93 -6.89 -8.47
C ALA A 277 -9.82 -7.94 -8.55
N LEU A 278 -9.99 -8.99 -9.36
CA LEU A 278 -8.99 -10.03 -9.59
C LEU A 278 -7.69 -9.44 -10.16
N LEU A 279 -7.79 -8.60 -11.20
CA LEU A 279 -6.63 -7.92 -11.79
C LEU A 279 -5.95 -7.01 -10.75
N THR A 280 -6.71 -6.21 -10.00
CA THR A 280 -6.15 -5.35 -8.94
C THR A 280 -5.40 -6.17 -7.89
N ALA A 281 -5.93 -7.33 -7.50
CA ALA A 281 -5.36 -8.18 -6.47
C ALA A 281 -4.08 -8.91 -6.92
N LYS A 282 -4.02 -9.41 -8.17
CA LYS A 282 -2.96 -10.33 -8.61
C LYS A 282 -2.03 -9.78 -9.69
N ALA A 283 -2.50 -8.82 -10.51
CA ALA A 283 -1.73 -8.22 -11.60
C ALA A 283 -2.21 -6.78 -11.90
N PRO A 284 -2.06 -5.84 -10.95
CA PRO A 284 -2.63 -4.49 -11.08
C PRO A 284 -2.06 -3.72 -12.29
N TYR A 285 -0.85 -4.05 -12.73
CA TYR A 285 -0.22 -3.51 -13.95
C TYR A 285 -0.94 -3.91 -15.25
N GLN A 286 -1.86 -4.88 -15.20
CA GLN A 286 -2.70 -5.24 -16.33
C GLN A 286 -4.04 -4.47 -16.34
N VAL A 287 -4.33 -3.61 -15.37
CA VAL A 287 -5.53 -2.77 -15.39
C VAL A 287 -5.29 -1.59 -16.32
N ASP A 288 -6.11 -1.45 -17.35
CA ASP A 288 -6.08 -0.35 -18.32
C ASP A 288 -7.41 0.43 -18.34
N ASP A 289 -7.48 1.45 -19.22
CA ASP A 289 -8.68 2.26 -19.40
C ASP A 289 -9.92 1.42 -19.75
N THR A 290 -9.76 0.34 -20.54
CA THR A 290 -10.87 -0.54 -20.91
C THR A 290 -11.45 -1.26 -19.70
N ILE A 291 -10.61 -1.92 -18.90
CA ILE A 291 -11.04 -2.61 -17.67
C ILE A 291 -11.74 -1.64 -16.72
N VAL A 292 -11.18 -0.44 -16.55
CA VAL A 292 -11.76 0.58 -15.67
C VAL A 292 -13.11 1.09 -16.20
N ASN A 293 -13.22 1.34 -17.51
CA ASN A 293 -14.44 1.84 -18.13
C ASN A 293 -15.57 0.80 -18.13
N ASP A 294 -15.22 -0.48 -18.33
CA ASP A 294 -16.16 -1.60 -18.25
C ASP A 294 -16.79 -1.74 -16.86
N PHE A 295 -16.00 -1.52 -15.80
CA PHE A 295 -16.54 -1.43 -14.45
C PHE A 295 -17.33 -0.13 -14.21
N ARG A 296 -16.82 1.02 -14.70
CA ARG A 296 -17.34 2.35 -14.37
C ARG A 296 -18.81 2.48 -14.73
N ARG A 297 -19.17 2.36 -16.02
CA ARG A 297 -20.55 2.49 -16.54
C ARG A 297 -21.47 3.49 -15.80
N GLY A 298 -20.95 4.67 -15.44
CA GLY A 298 -21.69 5.73 -14.71
C GLY A 298 -21.64 5.67 -13.17
N ARG A 299 -21.02 4.65 -12.57
CA ARG A 299 -20.74 4.53 -11.14
C ARG A 299 -19.81 5.65 -10.64
N PRO A 300 -20.01 6.13 -9.40
CA PRO A 300 -19.15 7.13 -8.78
C PRO A 300 -17.74 6.58 -8.51
N ASP A 301 -16.75 7.47 -8.45
CA ASP A 301 -15.36 7.13 -8.13
C ASP A 301 -15.20 6.42 -6.78
N ALA A 302 -16.14 6.64 -5.85
CA ALA A 302 -16.15 5.99 -4.55
C ALA A 302 -16.29 4.46 -4.66
N GLU A 303 -17.09 3.96 -5.61
CA GLU A 303 -17.26 2.52 -5.86
C GLU A 303 -16.00 1.89 -6.46
N LEU A 304 -15.35 2.61 -7.39
CA LEU A 304 -14.08 2.16 -7.97
C LEU A 304 -12.99 2.07 -6.90
N VAL A 305 -12.85 3.11 -6.07
CA VAL A 305 -11.86 3.11 -4.98
C VAL A 305 -12.20 2.05 -3.93
N ALA A 306 -13.47 1.86 -3.58
CA ALA A 306 -13.88 0.82 -2.63
C ALA A 306 -13.51 -0.58 -3.10
N LEU A 307 -13.85 -0.94 -4.35
CA LEU A 307 -13.54 -2.25 -4.93
C LEU A 307 -12.03 -2.51 -4.97
N THR A 308 -11.28 -1.54 -5.50
CA THR A 308 -9.84 -1.69 -5.70
C THR A 308 -9.07 -1.67 -4.38
N ALA A 309 -9.45 -0.81 -3.42
CA ALA A 309 -8.86 -0.79 -2.08
C ALA A 309 -9.09 -2.12 -1.35
N TRP A 310 -10.31 -2.65 -1.42
CA TRP A 310 -10.61 -3.96 -0.81
C TRP A 310 -9.79 -5.09 -1.45
N ALA A 311 -9.79 -5.20 -2.78
CA ALA A 311 -9.03 -6.23 -3.49
C ALA A 311 -7.52 -6.10 -3.25
N ALA A 312 -7.00 -4.87 -3.19
CA ALA A 312 -5.61 -4.61 -2.86
C ALA A 312 -5.26 -5.01 -1.42
N LEU A 313 -6.15 -4.72 -0.47
CA LEU A 313 -5.95 -5.08 0.93
C LEU A 313 -6.02 -6.59 1.15
N ALA A 314 -7.00 -7.27 0.54
CA ALA A 314 -7.13 -8.72 0.62
C ALA A 314 -5.84 -9.43 0.14
N ALA A 315 -5.27 -8.96 -0.98
CA ALA A 315 -3.98 -9.48 -1.45
C ALA A 315 -2.80 -9.12 -0.53
N ALA A 316 -2.79 -7.91 0.05
CA ALA A 316 -1.74 -7.46 0.95
C ALA A 316 -1.69 -8.24 2.27
N ARG A 317 -2.86 -8.54 2.85
CA ARG A 317 -3.03 -9.36 4.07
C ARG A 317 -2.43 -10.75 3.89
N ARG A 318 -2.57 -11.32 2.70
CA ARG A 318 -2.04 -12.62 2.36
C ARG A 318 -0.53 -12.63 2.10
N LEU A 319 -0.02 -11.62 1.41
CA LEU A 319 1.38 -11.60 0.96
C LEU A 319 2.34 -10.98 1.99
N GLY A 320 1.88 -9.97 2.72
CA GLY A 320 2.75 -9.08 3.50
C GLY A 320 3.47 -9.73 4.69
N PRO A 321 2.83 -10.61 5.48
CA PRO A 321 3.55 -11.37 6.52
C PRO A 321 4.71 -12.23 5.98
N GLY A 322 4.69 -12.54 4.68
CA GLY A 322 5.64 -13.47 4.06
C GLY A 322 5.48 -14.89 4.60
N ARG A 323 6.38 -15.79 4.16
CA ARG A 323 6.47 -17.17 4.67
C ARG A 323 7.68 -17.38 5.58
N ALA A 324 8.37 -16.30 5.93
CA ALA A 324 9.68 -16.33 6.56
C ALA A 324 9.62 -16.82 8.01
N ARG A 325 10.60 -17.62 8.42
CA ARG A 325 10.90 -17.81 9.84
C ARG A 325 11.73 -16.62 10.34
N VAL A 326 11.33 -16.03 11.46
CA VAL A 326 12.08 -14.92 12.08
C VAL A 326 13.11 -15.50 13.07
N PRO A 327 14.42 -15.19 12.93
CA PRO A 327 15.45 -15.66 13.86
C PRO A 327 15.19 -15.25 15.31
N HIS A 328 15.45 -16.15 16.25
CA HIS A 328 15.24 -15.95 17.70
C HIS A 328 16.53 -15.82 18.48
N ALA A 329 16.50 -14.96 19.50
CA ALA A 329 17.44 -14.99 20.62
C ALA A 329 16.78 -15.69 21.82
N GLY A 330 16.77 -17.03 21.85
CA GLY A 330 16.30 -17.83 23.00
C GLY A 330 15.03 -18.69 22.77
N ASN A 331 14.84 -19.71 23.61
CA ASN A 331 13.92 -20.87 23.48
C ASN A 331 12.39 -20.58 23.58
N ALA A 332 11.88 -19.46 23.08
CA ALA A 332 10.44 -19.21 22.99
C ALA A 332 10.05 -18.90 21.55
N GLU A 333 9.00 -19.54 21.01
CA GLU A 333 8.55 -19.35 19.62
C GLU A 333 7.93 -17.96 19.40
N CYS A 334 8.32 -17.23 18.34
CA CYS A 334 7.57 -16.05 17.89
C CYS A 334 6.21 -16.51 17.37
N ALA A 335 5.16 -15.86 17.85
CA ALA A 335 3.84 -15.86 17.23
C ALA A 335 3.79 -15.06 15.89
N CYS A 336 4.91 -14.89 15.18
CA CYS A 336 4.96 -14.21 13.88
C CYS A 336 4.63 -15.16 12.71
N SER A 337 4.54 -16.47 12.95
CA SER A 337 4.18 -17.45 11.94
C SER A 337 2.68 -17.36 11.64
N ALA A 338 2.30 -16.56 10.65
CA ALA A 338 0.92 -16.45 10.16
C ALA A 338 0.45 -17.69 9.36
N HIS A 339 0.78 -18.90 9.82
CA HIS A 339 0.25 -20.13 9.27
C HIS A 339 -0.86 -20.67 10.17
N GLN A 340 -2.01 -19.99 10.11
CA GLN A 340 -3.29 -20.68 10.20
C GLN A 340 -4.04 -20.40 8.90
N PRO A 341 -4.41 -21.42 8.11
CA PRO A 341 -5.35 -21.21 7.01
C PRO A 341 -6.64 -20.60 7.59
N LEU A 342 -7.14 -19.56 6.93
CA LEU A 342 -8.49 -19.02 7.16
C LEU A 342 -9.55 -20.11 6.93
#